data_AF-A0A7N6AR74-F1
#
_entry.id   AF-A0A7N6AR74-F1
#
_cell.length_a   1.000
_cell.length_b   1.000
_cell.length_c   1.000
_cell.angle_alpha   90.00
_cell.angle_beta   90.00
_cell.angle_gamma   90.00
#
_symmetry.space_group_name_H-M   'P 1'
#
loop_
_entity.id
_entity.type
_entity.pdbx_description
1 polymer ?
#
loop_
_entity_poly.entity_id
_entity_poly.type
_entity_poly.pdbx_seq_one_letter_code
_entity_poly.pdbx_strand_id
1 'polypeptide(L)'
;MDRDTDEKQSLKRDIDQKVFVNRNVTLENIKCYGFDMDYTLAIYKSPEYESLGFELMRDRMVSVGYPHEMLRYTYDPSFPTRGLVIDTTYGNLLKVDTNGNILLCSHGFKFLKGEDIHKYYPKKFIQRDDTDRFYILNTLFNLSETYLYTCLVDFFTRCTRYTNLLKGYQYGDLFMSFRSMFHDVRDAMDFIHNSGTLKEQTIKNLEKYVIKDPKIPLLLTQIKEVAKVFLATNSDYNYTEVIMKYLLENNTNPGSSKKSWRSYFDLINVDTRKPLFFAEGTVLRQVDTDTGKLRIGTYTGGLQHGTVYSGGSSDIVCDLLDVKGKDILYVGDHIFGDILKSKKRQGWKTFLVVPELAKELQLWEEKKNIFEEMKRLDVFLAEYYKMDMSYGQMGSLLRSGSRQTLFASQLVRYADLYSSTCVNLLHYPFNYLFMAPPVLVRPFPSHVHENKIRQVNLGIFINNPRGHCSCGFFRCLMSQHLTLLHQTSQTILS
;
A
#
# COMPACT_ATOMS: atom_id res chain seq x y z
N MET A 1 51.09 6.47 19.34
CA MET A 1 49.75 7.05 19.49
C MET A 1 49.28 7.37 18.10
N ASP A 2 48.27 6.63 17.63
CA ASP A 2 47.36 6.96 16.53
C ASP A 2 46.60 5.67 16.18
N ARG A 3 45.55 5.42 16.97
CA ARG A 3 44.48 4.47 16.70
C ARG A 3 43.20 5.25 16.95
N ASP A 4 42.68 5.98 15.96
CA ASP A 4 41.34 6.59 16.07
C ASP A 4 40.76 7.14 14.75
N THR A 5 41.01 6.47 13.62
CA THR A 5 40.40 6.88 12.32
C THR A 5 39.60 5.80 11.59
N ASP A 6 39.34 4.64 12.19
CA ASP A 6 38.66 3.52 11.51
C ASP A 6 37.18 3.28 11.86
N GLU A 7 36.51 4.14 12.64
CA GLU A 7 35.08 3.96 12.96
C GLU A 7 34.22 5.17 12.60
N LYS A 8 33.81 5.27 11.31
CA LYS A 8 32.51 5.81 10.85
C LYS A 8 32.37 5.87 9.33
N GLN A 9 32.66 4.79 8.63
CA GLN A 9 32.07 4.60 7.29
C GLN A 9 30.67 4.02 7.46
N SER A 10 29.67 4.87 7.74
CA SER A 10 28.28 4.45 7.52
C SER A 10 28.16 4.19 6.02
N LEU A 11 28.09 2.92 5.62
CA LEU A 11 27.76 2.52 4.25
C LEU A 11 26.51 3.29 3.84
N LYS A 12 26.68 4.31 3.00
CA LYS A 12 25.61 5.17 2.52
C LYS A 12 24.80 4.33 1.54
N ARG A 13 23.84 3.56 2.08
CA ARG A 13 22.94 2.71 1.30
C ARG A 13 22.12 3.60 0.38
N ASP A 14 21.99 3.16 -0.87
CA ASP A 14 21.09 3.78 -1.83
C ASP A 14 19.63 3.64 -1.34
N ILE A 15 18.78 4.59 -1.73
CA ILE A 15 17.43 4.74 -1.17
C ILE A 15 16.53 3.54 -1.50
N ASP A 16 16.79 2.89 -2.63
CA ASP A 16 16.14 1.68 -3.14
C ASP A 16 16.49 0.42 -2.33
N GLN A 17 17.63 0.43 -1.62
CA GLN A 17 18.12 -0.67 -0.77
C GLN A 17 17.75 -0.51 0.71
N LYS A 18 17.01 0.54 1.08
CA LYS A 18 16.68 0.83 2.48
C LYS A 18 15.44 0.07 2.96
N VAL A 19 15.54 -0.42 4.19
CA VAL A 19 14.37 -0.76 5.00
C VAL A 19 14.01 0.46 5.85
N PHE A 20 12.79 0.96 5.68
CA PHE A 20 12.27 2.09 6.42
C PHE A 20 11.57 1.62 7.70
N VAL A 21 11.58 2.48 8.72
CA VAL A 21 11.22 2.10 10.09
C VAL A 21 10.16 3.04 10.64
N ASN A 22 9.02 2.49 11.06
CA ASN A 22 7.99 3.23 11.79
C ASN A 22 8.05 2.95 13.30
N ARG A 23 8.49 1.76 13.69
CA ARG A 23 8.61 1.33 15.10
C ARG A 23 9.87 0.49 15.28
N ASN A 24 10.43 0.52 16.50
CA ASN A 24 11.67 -0.20 16.79
C ASN A 24 11.48 -1.72 16.61
N VAL A 25 12.43 -2.33 15.91
CA VAL A 25 12.52 -3.78 15.71
C VAL A 25 13.97 -4.20 15.88
N THR A 26 14.23 -5.02 16.89
CA THR A 26 15.52 -5.68 17.10
C THR A 26 15.48 -7.03 16.38
N LEU A 27 16.26 -7.20 15.31
CA LEU A 27 16.24 -8.44 14.53
C LEU A 27 16.70 -9.67 15.33
N GLU A 28 17.59 -9.50 16.30
CA GLU A 28 18.08 -10.57 17.18
C GLU A 28 16.96 -11.25 18.00
N ASN A 29 15.89 -10.50 18.29
CA ASN A 29 14.74 -10.99 19.03
C ASN A 29 13.75 -11.77 18.15
N ILE A 30 13.87 -11.65 16.82
CA ILE A 30 13.01 -12.38 15.88
C ILE A 30 13.49 -13.82 15.79
N LYS A 31 12.63 -14.76 16.16
CA LYS A 31 12.91 -16.21 16.10
C LYS A 31 12.25 -16.88 14.91
N CYS A 32 11.32 -16.19 14.25
CA CYS A 32 10.62 -16.73 13.10
C CYS A 32 10.26 -15.65 12.08
N TYR A 33 10.48 -15.95 10.80
CA TYR A 33 10.15 -15.08 9.67
C TYR A 33 9.07 -15.76 8.85
N GLY A 34 7.93 -15.08 8.71
CA GLY A 34 6.84 -15.54 7.89
C GLY A 34 6.70 -14.70 6.63
N PHE A 35 6.37 -15.34 5.51
CA PHE A 35 6.22 -14.66 4.23
C PHE A 35 4.85 -14.96 3.63
N ASP A 36 4.26 -13.95 2.99
CA ASP A 36 3.31 -14.18 1.89
C ASP A 36 4.07 -14.46 0.58
N MET A 37 3.36 -15.02 -0.39
CA MET A 37 3.90 -15.33 -1.71
C MET A 37 3.64 -14.20 -2.70
N ASP A 38 2.38 -13.99 -3.09
CA ASP A 38 1.98 -13.07 -4.15
C ASP A 38 2.32 -11.62 -3.79
N TYR A 39 2.92 -10.87 -4.71
CA TYR A 39 3.43 -9.50 -4.53
C TYR A 39 4.41 -9.27 -3.35
N THR A 40 4.83 -10.34 -2.67
CA THR A 40 5.79 -10.31 -1.57
C THR A 40 7.10 -11.00 -1.95
N LEU A 41 7.08 -12.33 -2.12
CA LEU A 41 8.19 -13.09 -2.69
C LEU A 41 8.10 -13.12 -4.22
N ALA A 42 6.90 -13.32 -4.75
CA ALA A 42 6.59 -13.35 -6.18
C ALA A 42 6.04 -11.99 -6.61
N ILE A 43 6.93 -11.06 -6.96
CA ILE A 43 6.51 -9.74 -7.47
C ILE A 43 6.17 -9.89 -8.96
N TYR A 44 4.94 -9.56 -9.33
CA TYR A 44 4.51 -9.58 -10.72
C TYR A 44 4.99 -8.34 -11.49
N LYS A 45 5.30 -8.51 -12.78
CA LYS A 45 5.77 -7.44 -13.66
C LYS A 45 4.62 -6.53 -14.05
N SER A 46 4.85 -5.23 -13.90
CA SER A 46 3.92 -4.16 -14.26
C SER A 46 4.41 -3.45 -15.53
N PRO A 47 3.54 -3.18 -16.52
CA PRO A 47 2.07 -3.32 -16.49
C PRO A 47 1.53 -4.65 -17.04
N GLU A 48 2.39 -5.61 -17.40
CA GLU A 48 2.00 -6.81 -18.14
C GLU A 48 0.99 -7.68 -17.38
N TYR A 49 1.16 -7.84 -16.07
CA TYR A 49 0.28 -8.68 -15.26
C TYR A 49 -1.08 -8.01 -15.03
N GLU A 50 -1.10 -6.70 -14.77
CA GLU A 50 -2.34 -5.93 -14.62
C GLU A 50 -3.13 -5.87 -15.94
N SER A 51 -2.43 -5.74 -17.08
CA SER A 51 -3.08 -5.78 -18.41
C SER A 51 -3.73 -7.13 -18.66
N LEU A 52 -3.06 -8.24 -18.32
CA LEU A 52 -3.63 -9.57 -18.43
C LEU A 52 -4.90 -9.71 -17.57
N GLY A 53 -4.85 -9.32 -16.29
CA GLY A 53 -6.01 -9.35 -15.41
C GLY A 53 -7.17 -8.50 -15.95
N PHE A 54 -6.86 -7.31 -16.47
CA PHE A 54 -7.84 -6.40 -17.06
C PHE A 54 -8.53 -7.01 -18.29
N GLU A 55 -7.75 -7.57 -19.23
CA GLU A 55 -8.27 -8.19 -20.46
C GLU A 55 -9.18 -9.37 -20.14
N LEU A 56 -8.77 -10.27 -19.23
CA LEU A 56 -9.57 -11.41 -18.82
C LEU A 56 -10.89 -10.99 -18.14
N MET A 57 -10.85 -9.98 -17.26
CA MET A 57 -12.07 -9.45 -16.64
C MET A 57 -12.99 -8.77 -17.66
N ARG A 58 -12.44 -7.92 -18.53
CA ARG A 58 -13.19 -7.24 -19.60
C ARG A 58 -13.91 -8.25 -20.49
N ASP A 59 -13.20 -9.29 -20.92
CA ASP A 59 -13.74 -10.32 -21.80
C ASP A 59 -14.81 -11.15 -21.06
N ARG A 60 -14.60 -11.42 -19.76
CA ARG A 60 -15.62 -12.04 -18.90
C ARG A 60 -16.88 -11.18 -18.81
N MET A 61 -16.76 -9.89 -18.55
CA MET A 61 -17.90 -8.96 -18.48
C MET A 61 -18.73 -8.99 -19.77
N VAL A 62 -18.06 -8.94 -20.94
CA VAL A 62 -18.74 -9.02 -22.24
C VAL A 62 -19.41 -10.40 -22.43
N SER A 63 -18.75 -11.49 -22.04
CA SER A 63 -19.31 -12.85 -22.15
C SER A 63 -20.60 -13.06 -21.34
N VAL A 64 -20.82 -12.28 -20.27
CA VAL A 64 -22.02 -12.36 -19.42
C VAL A 64 -23.10 -11.33 -19.80
N GLY A 65 -22.88 -10.55 -20.85
CA GLY A 65 -23.90 -9.69 -21.44
C GLY A 65 -23.61 -8.19 -21.41
N TYR A 66 -22.43 -7.75 -20.93
CA TYR A 66 -22.05 -6.35 -21.08
C TYR A 66 -21.80 -5.97 -22.55
N PRO A 67 -21.94 -4.68 -22.92
CA PRO A 67 -21.82 -4.24 -24.31
C PRO A 67 -20.44 -4.56 -24.94
N HIS A 68 -20.46 -5.06 -26.18
CA HIS A 68 -19.26 -5.48 -26.91
C HIS A 68 -18.27 -4.33 -27.18
N GLU A 69 -18.74 -3.09 -27.17
CA GLU A 69 -17.91 -1.90 -27.29
C GLU A 69 -16.84 -1.80 -26.18
N MET A 70 -17.04 -2.49 -25.05
CA MET A 70 -16.05 -2.60 -23.98
C MET A 70 -14.74 -3.25 -24.44
N LEU A 71 -14.76 -4.13 -25.44
CA LEU A 71 -13.56 -4.80 -25.97
C LEU A 71 -12.52 -3.82 -26.56
N ARG A 72 -12.93 -2.57 -26.81
CA ARG A 72 -12.04 -1.51 -27.31
C ARG A 72 -11.12 -0.94 -26.22
N TYR A 73 -11.44 -1.13 -24.95
CA TYR A 73 -10.59 -0.64 -23.86
C TYR A 73 -9.36 -1.53 -23.71
N THR A 74 -8.22 -0.87 -23.50
CA THR A 74 -6.93 -1.47 -23.13
C THR A 74 -6.49 -0.90 -21.80
N TYR A 75 -5.77 -1.68 -20.99
CA TYR A 75 -5.31 -1.22 -19.68
C TYR A 75 -4.36 -0.03 -19.79
N ASP A 76 -4.60 1.04 -19.02
CA ASP A 76 -3.72 2.19 -18.90
C ASP A 76 -3.13 2.26 -17.47
N PRO A 77 -1.85 1.92 -17.27
CA PRO A 77 -1.21 1.94 -15.96
C PRO A 77 -1.01 3.35 -15.41
N SER A 78 -1.22 4.42 -16.20
CA SER A 78 -1.07 5.80 -15.73
C SER A 78 -2.26 6.27 -14.88
N PHE A 79 -3.40 5.58 -14.94
CA PHE A 79 -4.62 6.00 -14.25
C PHE A 79 -4.73 5.50 -12.80
N PRO A 80 -4.75 4.19 -12.52
CA PRO A 80 -5.06 3.70 -11.18
C PRO A 80 -3.89 3.87 -10.21
N THR A 81 -4.20 4.28 -8.99
CA THR A 81 -3.28 4.22 -7.83
C THR A 81 -3.90 3.29 -6.80
N ARG A 82 -3.09 2.50 -6.09
CA ARG A 82 -3.59 1.61 -5.03
C ARG A 82 -4.15 2.40 -3.83
N GLY A 83 -5.10 1.80 -3.11
CA GLY A 83 -5.72 2.38 -1.92
C GLY A 83 -6.86 3.37 -2.20
N LEU A 84 -7.37 3.42 -3.43
CA LEU A 84 -8.56 4.18 -3.78
C LEU A 84 -9.83 3.52 -3.20
N VAL A 85 -10.91 4.30 -3.14
CA VAL A 85 -12.19 3.90 -2.60
C VAL A 85 -13.27 4.05 -3.65
N ILE A 86 -13.99 2.97 -3.96
CA ILE A 86 -15.18 3.02 -4.82
C ILE A 86 -16.40 3.36 -3.95
N ASP A 87 -17.14 4.41 -4.34
CA ASP A 87 -18.49 4.67 -3.83
C ASP A 87 -19.52 3.95 -4.72
N THR A 88 -20.05 2.85 -4.21
CA THR A 88 -21.05 2.03 -4.91
C THR A 88 -22.43 2.70 -5.02
N THR A 89 -22.65 3.82 -4.31
CA THR A 89 -23.91 4.57 -4.40
C THR A 89 -23.89 5.56 -5.56
N TYR A 90 -22.76 6.23 -5.80
CA TYR A 90 -22.66 7.33 -6.78
C TYR A 90 -21.70 7.07 -7.94
N GLY A 91 -21.04 5.91 -7.98
CA GLY A 91 -20.18 5.55 -9.11
C GLY A 91 -18.85 6.30 -9.15
N ASN A 92 -18.45 6.91 -8.02
CA ASN A 92 -17.25 7.73 -7.96
C ASN A 92 -16.07 6.93 -7.41
N LEU A 93 -14.89 7.22 -7.95
CA LEU A 93 -13.61 6.75 -7.43
C LEU A 93 -12.98 7.86 -6.57
N LEU A 94 -12.66 7.54 -5.33
CA LEU A 94 -12.25 8.50 -4.32
C LEU A 94 -10.84 8.19 -3.82
N LYS A 95 -10.03 9.23 -3.69
CA LYS A 95 -8.80 9.21 -2.89
C LYS A 95 -9.09 9.94 -1.59
N VAL A 96 -8.82 9.32 -0.45
CA VAL A 96 -9.19 9.85 0.86
C VAL A 96 -8.02 9.87 1.84
N ASP A 97 -8.10 10.74 2.84
CA ASP A 97 -7.19 10.73 3.98
C ASP A 97 -7.66 9.78 5.09
N THR A 98 -6.89 9.70 6.19
CA THR A 98 -7.20 8.86 7.36
C THR A 98 -8.58 9.10 7.94
N ASN A 99 -9.06 10.34 7.88
CA ASN A 99 -10.31 10.75 8.49
C ASN A 99 -11.47 10.57 7.51
N GLY A 100 -11.25 10.10 6.28
CA GLY A 100 -12.30 9.97 5.28
C GLY A 100 -12.59 11.27 4.53
N ASN A 101 -11.75 12.30 4.67
CA ASN A 101 -11.90 13.49 3.84
C ASN A 101 -11.42 13.20 2.42
N ILE A 102 -12.15 13.73 1.44
CA ILE A 102 -11.87 13.53 0.03
C ILE A 102 -10.67 14.41 -0.39
N LEU A 103 -9.66 13.76 -0.99
CA LEU A 103 -8.48 14.37 -1.60
C LEU A 103 -8.68 14.55 -3.10
N LEU A 104 -9.13 13.49 -3.78
CA LEU A 104 -9.48 13.46 -5.20
C LEU A 104 -10.78 12.69 -5.40
N CYS A 105 -11.55 13.07 -6.42
CA CYS A 105 -12.79 12.42 -6.79
C CYS A 105 -12.87 12.37 -8.32
N SER A 106 -13.13 11.20 -8.88
CA SER A 106 -13.37 11.01 -10.32
C SER A 106 -14.68 10.26 -10.56
N HIS A 107 -15.42 10.67 -11.59
CA HIS A 107 -16.58 9.95 -12.11
C HIS A 107 -16.24 9.49 -13.53
N GLY A 108 -15.97 8.18 -13.69
CA GLY A 108 -15.26 7.70 -14.87
C GLY A 108 -13.89 8.37 -14.97
N PHE A 109 -13.50 8.82 -16.17
CA PHE A 109 -12.25 9.56 -16.36
C PHE A 109 -12.38 11.07 -16.09
N LYS A 110 -13.55 11.55 -15.65
CA LYS A 110 -13.77 12.96 -15.33
C LYS A 110 -13.49 13.25 -13.86
N PHE A 111 -12.38 13.93 -13.60
CA PHE A 111 -12.07 14.47 -12.27
C PHE A 111 -13.06 15.59 -11.89
N LEU A 112 -13.70 15.42 -10.72
CA LEU A 112 -14.68 16.37 -10.20
C LEU A 112 -13.98 17.46 -9.38
N LYS A 113 -14.43 18.70 -9.55
CA LYS A 113 -13.94 19.86 -8.79
C LYS A 113 -14.80 20.12 -7.55
N GLY A 114 -14.31 20.99 -6.66
CA GLY A 114 -14.90 21.23 -5.35
C GLY A 114 -16.43 21.41 -5.34
N GLU A 115 -16.99 22.23 -6.23
CA GLU A 115 -18.45 22.46 -6.30
C GLU A 115 -19.23 21.21 -6.70
N ASP A 116 -18.72 20.44 -7.68
CA ASP A 116 -19.35 19.19 -8.12
C ASP A 116 -19.22 18.10 -7.04
N ILE A 117 -18.10 18.05 -6.32
CA ILE A 117 -17.92 17.14 -5.19
C ILE A 117 -18.97 17.41 -4.11
N HIS A 118 -19.30 18.68 -3.82
CA HIS A 118 -20.30 19.00 -2.79
C HIS A 118 -21.71 18.49 -3.11
N LYS A 119 -22.04 18.31 -4.40
CA LYS A 119 -23.33 17.72 -4.83
C LYS A 119 -23.49 16.28 -4.36
N TYR A 120 -22.38 15.51 -4.35
CA TYR A 120 -22.36 14.13 -3.89
C TYR A 120 -22.02 14.01 -2.39
N TYR A 121 -21.10 14.86 -1.92
CA TYR A 121 -20.51 14.82 -0.58
C TYR A 121 -20.52 16.23 0.04
N PRO A 122 -21.65 16.66 0.66
CA PRO A 122 -21.79 18.02 1.19
C PRO A 122 -20.72 18.43 2.20
N LYS A 123 -20.13 17.47 2.92
CA LYS A 123 -19.04 17.70 3.89
C LYS A 123 -17.65 17.34 3.35
N LYS A 124 -17.52 17.02 2.06
CA LYS A 124 -16.30 16.45 1.44
C LYS A 124 -15.69 15.29 2.24
N PHE A 125 -16.57 14.45 2.78
CA PHE A 125 -16.23 13.41 3.75
C PHE A 125 -17.04 12.15 3.48
N ILE A 126 -16.43 11.00 3.71
CA ILE A 126 -17.06 9.68 3.68
C ILE A 126 -16.90 8.95 5.01
N GLN A 127 -17.91 8.18 5.38
CA GLN A 127 -17.83 7.24 6.50
C GLN A 127 -17.20 5.93 6.01
N ARG A 128 -15.87 5.86 6.01
CA ARG A 128 -15.12 4.70 5.50
C ARG A 128 -15.43 3.36 6.19
N ASP A 129 -16.03 3.41 7.39
CA ASP A 129 -16.45 2.22 8.12
C ASP A 129 -17.80 1.65 7.61
N ASP A 130 -18.51 2.39 6.76
CA ASP A 130 -19.65 1.89 5.98
C ASP A 130 -19.13 1.05 4.81
N THR A 131 -18.75 -0.18 5.12
CA THR A 131 -18.21 -1.16 4.15
C THR A 131 -19.26 -1.67 3.17
N ASP A 132 -20.54 -1.49 3.47
CA ASP A 132 -21.61 -1.82 2.54
C ASP A 132 -21.59 -0.84 1.37
N ARG A 133 -21.27 0.44 1.61
CA ARG A 133 -21.20 1.45 0.56
C ARG A 133 -19.82 1.60 -0.06
N PHE A 134 -18.78 1.66 0.76
CA PHE A 134 -17.44 2.04 0.32
C PHE A 134 -16.51 0.83 0.28
N TYR A 135 -15.92 0.58 -0.88
CA TYR A 135 -14.97 -0.50 -1.06
C TYR A 135 -13.56 0.03 -1.25
N ILE A 136 -12.62 -0.41 -0.41
CA ILE A 136 -11.22 0.04 -0.43
C ILE A 136 -10.36 -0.97 -1.21
N LEU A 137 -9.73 -0.48 -2.28
CA LEU A 137 -8.92 -1.26 -3.22
C LEU A 137 -7.46 -1.35 -2.71
N ASN A 138 -7.19 -2.27 -1.78
CA ASN A 138 -5.95 -2.30 -1.00
C ASN A 138 -4.77 -3.04 -1.64
N THR A 139 -5.01 -3.93 -2.60
CA THR A 139 -3.98 -4.81 -3.18
C THR A 139 -3.62 -4.40 -4.60
N LEU A 140 -2.46 -4.86 -5.09
CA LEU A 140 -2.06 -4.62 -6.48
C LEU A 140 -2.96 -5.37 -7.48
N PHE A 141 -3.56 -6.50 -7.07
CA PHE A 141 -4.60 -7.17 -7.85
C PHE A 141 -5.81 -6.27 -8.15
N ASN A 142 -6.10 -5.29 -7.29
CA ASN A 142 -7.22 -4.38 -7.50
C ASN A 142 -6.95 -3.30 -8.57
N LEU A 143 -5.74 -3.14 -9.10
CA LEU A 143 -5.44 -2.10 -10.09
C LEU A 143 -6.24 -2.31 -11.39
N SER A 144 -6.29 -3.54 -11.89
CA SER A 144 -7.06 -3.91 -13.07
C SER A 144 -8.57 -3.66 -12.85
N GLU A 145 -9.09 -4.01 -11.68
CA GLU A 145 -10.49 -3.80 -11.29
C GLU A 145 -10.82 -2.30 -11.20
N THR A 146 -9.93 -1.53 -10.60
CA THR A 146 -10.06 -0.06 -10.46
C THR A 146 -10.21 0.59 -11.83
N TYR A 147 -9.36 0.19 -12.77
CA TYR A 147 -9.39 0.75 -14.11
C TYR A 147 -10.64 0.28 -14.88
N LEU A 148 -11.00 -1.01 -14.81
CA LEU A 148 -12.20 -1.55 -15.47
C LEU A 148 -13.49 -0.88 -14.97
N TYR A 149 -13.65 -0.72 -13.67
CA TYR A 149 -14.80 -0.01 -13.11
C TYR A 149 -14.87 1.44 -13.60
N THR A 150 -13.72 2.11 -13.72
CA THR A 150 -13.63 3.46 -14.28
C THR A 150 -14.05 3.48 -15.75
N CYS A 151 -13.57 2.55 -16.57
CA CYS A 151 -13.96 2.40 -17.98
C CYS A 151 -15.47 2.21 -18.12
N LEU A 152 -16.09 1.42 -17.24
CA LEU A 152 -17.53 1.17 -17.23
C LEU A 152 -18.32 2.45 -16.95
N VAL A 153 -18.01 3.14 -15.84
CA VAL A 153 -18.65 4.43 -15.49
C VAL A 153 -18.49 5.42 -16.65
N ASP A 154 -17.29 5.54 -17.20
CA ASP A 154 -17.03 6.45 -18.31
C ASP A 154 -17.80 6.07 -19.59
N PHE A 155 -17.84 4.78 -19.93
CA PHE A 155 -18.56 4.26 -21.09
C PHE A 155 -20.05 4.57 -21.01
N PHE A 156 -20.71 4.18 -19.92
CA PHE A 156 -22.15 4.38 -19.78
C PHE A 156 -22.51 5.86 -19.68
N THR A 157 -21.68 6.67 -19.01
CA THR A 157 -21.88 8.13 -18.93
C THR A 157 -21.89 8.81 -20.30
N ARG A 158 -21.02 8.35 -21.22
CA ARG A 158 -20.88 8.92 -22.58
C ARG A 158 -21.83 8.28 -23.60
N CYS A 159 -22.41 7.13 -23.30
CA CYS A 159 -23.26 6.40 -24.24
C CYS A 159 -24.67 6.97 -24.24
N THR A 160 -25.08 7.59 -25.36
CA THR A 160 -26.40 8.21 -25.54
C THR A 160 -27.59 7.25 -25.44
N ARG A 161 -27.34 5.93 -25.49
CA ARG A 161 -28.38 4.91 -25.27
C ARG A 161 -28.90 4.92 -23.83
N TYR A 162 -28.07 5.31 -22.86
CA TYR A 162 -28.39 5.24 -21.44
C TYR A 162 -28.73 6.63 -20.90
N THR A 163 -29.73 6.70 -20.02
CA THR A 163 -30.02 7.91 -19.26
C THR A 163 -29.22 7.88 -17.96
N ASN A 164 -28.43 8.92 -17.73
CA ASN A 164 -27.61 9.08 -16.52
C ASN A 164 -28.50 9.45 -15.32
N LEU A 165 -28.52 8.61 -14.30
CA LEU A 165 -29.20 8.85 -13.02
C LEU A 165 -28.17 8.99 -11.90
N LEU A 166 -28.59 9.54 -10.75
CA LEU A 166 -27.69 9.78 -9.62
C LEU A 166 -27.03 8.50 -9.08
N LYS A 167 -27.72 7.36 -9.18
CA LYS A 167 -27.30 6.06 -8.62
C LYS A 167 -27.01 4.98 -9.66
N GLY A 168 -26.96 5.33 -10.94
CA GLY A 168 -26.71 4.38 -12.02
C GLY A 168 -27.23 4.86 -13.37
N TYR A 169 -27.53 3.90 -14.24
CA TYR A 169 -27.93 4.15 -15.62
C TYR A 169 -29.27 3.46 -15.92
N GLN A 170 -30.12 4.13 -16.72
CA GLN A 170 -31.40 3.58 -17.18
C GLN A 170 -31.36 3.32 -18.69
N TYR A 171 -31.87 2.16 -19.11
CA TYR A 171 -32.10 1.81 -20.52
C TYR A 171 -33.45 1.11 -20.68
N GLY A 172 -34.44 1.80 -21.27
CA GLY A 172 -35.82 1.31 -21.28
C GLY A 172 -36.31 1.06 -19.85
N ASP A 173 -36.77 -0.17 -19.57
CA ASP A 173 -37.22 -0.59 -18.23
C ASP A 173 -36.08 -1.12 -17.34
N LEU A 174 -34.85 -1.22 -17.87
CA LEU A 174 -33.69 -1.75 -17.13
C LEU A 174 -32.97 -0.63 -16.37
N PHE A 175 -32.84 -0.80 -15.06
CA PHE A 175 -32.01 0.05 -14.20
C PHE A 175 -30.76 -0.70 -13.75
N MET A 176 -29.59 -0.17 -14.08
CA MET A 176 -28.30 -0.71 -13.64
C MET A 176 -27.66 0.25 -12.65
N SER A 177 -27.66 -0.13 -11.38
CA SER A 177 -27.03 0.64 -10.31
C SER A 177 -25.50 0.56 -10.35
N PHE A 178 -24.82 1.57 -9.81
CA PHE A 178 -23.37 1.52 -9.62
C PHE A 178 -22.94 0.35 -8.71
N ARG A 179 -23.78 0.02 -7.73
CA ARG A 179 -23.57 -1.11 -6.82
C ARG A 179 -23.60 -2.45 -7.54
N SER A 180 -24.64 -2.70 -8.33
CA SER A 180 -24.74 -3.95 -9.10
C SER A 180 -23.59 -4.05 -10.10
N MET A 181 -23.26 -2.97 -10.79
CA MET A 181 -22.12 -2.93 -11.71
C MET A 181 -20.78 -3.20 -10.99
N PHE A 182 -20.60 -2.68 -9.78
CA PHE A 182 -19.41 -2.99 -8.97
C PHE A 182 -19.39 -4.48 -8.58
N HIS A 183 -20.52 -5.06 -8.18
CA HIS A 183 -20.61 -6.50 -7.89
C HIS A 183 -20.27 -7.34 -9.12
N ASP A 184 -20.76 -6.98 -10.31
CA ASP A 184 -20.45 -7.70 -11.55
C ASP A 184 -18.94 -7.69 -11.85
N VAL A 185 -18.26 -6.56 -11.61
CA VAL A 185 -16.79 -6.48 -11.73
C VAL A 185 -16.09 -7.36 -10.69
N ARG A 186 -16.55 -7.36 -9.44
CA ARG A 186 -16.00 -8.22 -8.38
C ARG A 186 -16.18 -9.70 -8.71
N ASP A 187 -17.36 -10.08 -9.19
CA ASP A 187 -17.68 -11.44 -9.60
C ASP A 187 -16.85 -11.86 -10.82
N ALA A 188 -16.56 -10.95 -11.76
CA ALA A 188 -15.64 -11.22 -12.86
C ALA A 188 -14.22 -11.48 -12.37
N MET A 189 -13.72 -10.68 -11.42
CA MET A 189 -12.40 -10.88 -10.80
C MET A 189 -12.33 -12.22 -10.05
N ASP A 190 -13.33 -12.51 -9.22
CA ASP A 190 -13.42 -13.75 -8.47
C ASP A 190 -13.55 -14.95 -9.43
N PHE A 191 -14.28 -14.82 -10.54
CA PHE A 191 -14.38 -15.84 -11.57
C PHE A 191 -13.01 -16.16 -12.19
N ILE A 192 -12.23 -15.16 -12.63
CA ILE A 192 -10.93 -15.43 -13.29
C ILE A 192 -9.89 -16.03 -12.33
N HIS A 193 -10.01 -15.74 -11.03
CA HIS A 193 -9.19 -16.36 -10.00
C HIS A 193 -9.63 -17.79 -9.69
N ASN A 194 -10.94 -18.03 -9.54
CA ASN A 194 -11.51 -19.33 -9.17
C ASN A 194 -11.52 -20.33 -10.34
N SER A 195 -11.71 -19.86 -11.58
CA SER A 195 -11.57 -20.69 -12.78
C SER A 195 -10.13 -21.12 -13.02
N GLY A 196 -9.17 -20.43 -12.39
CA GLY A 196 -7.73 -20.65 -12.58
C GLY A 196 -7.19 -20.08 -13.88
N THR A 197 -7.99 -19.40 -14.71
CA THR A 197 -7.57 -18.91 -16.04
C THR A 197 -6.40 -17.92 -15.94
N LEU A 198 -6.46 -16.98 -14.98
CA LEU A 198 -5.36 -16.03 -14.76
C LEU A 198 -4.06 -16.77 -14.37
N LYS A 199 -4.17 -17.74 -13.46
CA LYS A 199 -3.05 -18.56 -12.99
C LYS A 199 -2.46 -19.41 -14.11
N GLU A 200 -3.30 -20.05 -14.92
CA GLU A 200 -2.89 -20.86 -16.06
C GLU A 200 -2.11 -20.04 -17.10
N GLN A 201 -2.63 -18.86 -17.48
CA GLN A 201 -1.92 -17.98 -18.41
C GLN A 201 -0.61 -17.44 -17.84
N THR A 202 -0.56 -17.19 -16.52
CA THR A 202 0.66 -16.76 -15.83
C THR A 202 1.73 -17.86 -15.89
N ILE A 203 1.35 -19.11 -15.58
CA ILE A 203 2.28 -20.25 -15.57
C ILE A 203 2.82 -20.55 -16.97
N LYS A 204 2.02 -20.36 -18.02
CA LYS A 204 2.47 -20.53 -19.42
C LYS A 204 3.64 -19.61 -19.80
N ASN A 205 3.79 -18.46 -19.12
CA ASN A 205 4.88 -17.52 -19.41
C ASN A 205 5.35 -16.76 -18.16
N LEU A 206 5.96 -17.50 -17.22
CA LEU A 206 6.45 -16.93 -15.96
C LEU A 206 7.48 -15.81 -16.16
N GLU A 207 8.33 -15.91 -17.17
CA GLU A 207 9.34 -14.88 -17.45
C GLU A 207 8.72 -13.54 -17.87
N LYS A 208 7.56 -13.56 -18.53
CA LYS A 208 6.82 -12.33 -18.87
C LYS A 208 6.13 -11.71 -17.66
N TYR A 209 5.72 -12.50 -16.69
CA TYR A 209 4.80 -12.04 -15.64
C TYR A 209 5.40 -11.96 -14.24
N VAL A 210 6.47 -12.67 -13.92
CA VAL A 210 7.04 -12.75 -12.57
C VAL A 210 8.48 -12.25 -12.59
N ILE A 211 8.81 -11.34 -11.67
CA ILE A 211 10.19 -10.89 -11.45
C ILE A 211 10.95 -11.99 -10.75
N LYS A 212 12.05 -12.42 -11.36
CA LYS A 212 12.95 -13.41 -10.78
C LYS A 212 14.16 -12.71 -10.16
N ASP A 213 14.23 -12.67 -8.84
CA ASP A 213 15.37 -12.09 -8.11
C ASP A 213 16.24 -13.22 -7.49
N PRO A 214 17.50 -13.41 -7.95
CA PRO A 214 18.39 -14.45 -7.43
C PRO A 214 18.80 -14.22 -5.95
N LYS A 215 18.49 -13.04 -5.38
CA LYS A 215 18.75 -12.74 -3.97
C LYS A 215 17.69 -13.33 -3.03
N ILE A 216 16.52 -13.74 -3.52
CA ILE A 216 15.48 -14.35 -2.67
C ILE A 216 15.97 -15.67 -2.04
N PRO A 217 16.53 -16.66 -2.79
CA PRO A 217 17.10 -17.86 -2.20
C PRO A 217 18.20 -17.57 -1.16
N LEU A 218 19.03 -16.55 -1.41
CA LEU A 218 20.08 -16.12 -0.49
C LEU A 218 19.48 -15.61 0.82
N LEU A 219 18.47 -14.72 0.75
CA LEU A 219 17.76 -14.20 1.92
C LEU A 219 17.18 -15.32 2.76
N LEU A 220 16.42 -16.23 2.14
CA LEU A 220 15.78 -17.33 2.86
C LEU A 220 16.80 -18.28 3.50
N THR A 221 17.93 -18.54 2.82
CA THR A 221 19.00 -19.36 3.37
C THR A 221 19.65 -18.70 4.59
N GLN A 222 20.01 -17.42 4.50
CA GLN A 222 20.61 -16.67 5.60
C GLN A 222 19.67 -16.57 6.81
N ILE A 223 18.38 -16.33 6.59
CA ILE A 223 17.41 -16.31 7.68
C ILE A 223 17.34 -17.68 8.36
N LYS A 224 17.31 -18.76 7.57
CA LYS A 224 17.19 -20.12 8.09
C LYS A 224 18.38 -20.58 8.94
N GLU A 225 19.55 -19.94 8.78
CA GLU A 225 20.71 -20.17 9.66
C GLU A 225 20.50 -19.66 11.09
N VAL A 226 19.61 -18.67 11.29
CA VAL A 226 19.43 -17.99 12.59
C VAL A 226 18.02 -18.09 13.16
N ALA A 227 17.02 -18.39 12.34
CA ALA A 227 15.60 -18.36 12.72
C ALA A 227 14.77 -19.35 11.87
N LYS A 228 13.57 -19.70 12.35
CA LYS A 228 12.61 -20.52 11.59
C LYS A 228 11.99 -19.69 10.45
N VAL A 229 11.66 -20.32 9.34
CA VAL A 229 11.03 -19.67 8.18
C VAL A 229 9.72 -20.36 7.84
N PHE A 230 8.65 -19.60 7.61
CA PHE A 230 7.39 -20.17 7.11
C PHE A 230 6.78 -19.39 5.95
N LEU A 231 6.01 -20.10 5.13
CA LEU A 231 5.16 -19.53 4.09
C LEU A 231 3.70 -19.62 4.53
N ALA A 232 2.96 -18.52 4.44
CA ALA A 232 1.53 -18.48 4.69
C ALA A 232 0.84 -17.66 3.60
N THR A 233 0.27 -18.34 2.60
CA THR A 233 -0.29 -17.73 1.39
C THR A 233 -1.76 -18.06 1.18
N ASN A 234 -2.48 -17.16 0.51
CA ASN A 234 -3.87 -17.39 0.10
C ASN A 234 -3.97 -18.27 -1.16
N SER A 235 -2.87 -18.41 -1.91
CA SER A 235 -2.82 -19.25 -3.10
C SER A 235 -2.91 -20.73 -2.76
N ASP A 236 -3.42 -21.53 -3.70
CA ASP A 236 -3.48 -22.98 -3.62
C ASP A 236 -2.10 -23.62 -3.88
N TYR A 237 -1.95 -24.87 -3.46
CA TYR A 237 -0.67 -25.57 -3.56
C TYR A 237 -0.13 -25.68 -4.99
N ASN A 238 -0.96 -25.99 -5.99
CA ASN A 238 -0.48 -26.24 -7.35
C ASN A 238 0.12 -24.97 -7.94
N TYR A 239 -0.54 -23.84 -7.72
CA TYR A 239 -0.01 -22.54 -8.13
C TYR A 239 1.26 -22.17 -7.36
N THR A 240 1.24 -22.31 -6.03
CA THR A 240 2.38 -22.03 -5.17
C THR A 240 3.60 -22.88 -5.55
N GLU A 241 3.43 -24.17 -5.83
CA GLU A 241 4.52 -25.05 -6.20
C GLU A 241 5.23 -24.56 -7.48
N VAL A 242 4.48 -24.18 -8.52
CA VAL A 242 5.05 -23.72 -9.78
C VAL A 242 5.81 -22.39 -9.61
N ILE A 243 5.20 -21.42 -8.92
CA ILE A 243 5.81 -20.11 -8.68
C ILE A 243 7.07 -20.25 -7.83
N MET A 244 7.02 -21.02 -6.73
CA MET A 244 8.14 -21.19 -5.82
C MET A 244 9.28 -21.98 -6.45
N LYS A 245 9.00 -22.98 -7.31
CA LYS A 245 10.03 -23.65 -8.12
C LYS A 245 10.74 -22.66 -9.05
N TYR A 246 9.98 -21.81 -9.74
CA TYR A 246 10.54 -20.81 -10.63
C TYR A 246 11.49 -19.84 -9.91
N LEU A 247 11.09 -19.39 -8.71
CA LEU A 247 11.85 -18.45 -7.89
C LEU A 247 13.08 -19.10 -7.20
N LEU A 248 12.97 -20.33 -6.70
CA LEU A 248 13.95 -20.91 -5.76
C LEU A 248 14.77 -22.10 -6.29
N GLU A 249 14.33 -22.82 -7.32
CA GLU A 249 14.98 -24.07 -7.76
C GLU A 249 15.88 -23.92 -9.01
N ASN A 250 16.14 -22.70 -9.49
CA ASN A 250 16.86 -22.48 -10.75
C ASN A 250 18.35 -22.12 -10.60
N ASN A 251 19.17 -22.75 -11.46
CA ASN A 251 20.61 -22.57 -11.71
C ASN A 251 21.55 -22.73 -10.50
N THR A 252 21.43 -23.87 -9.83
CA THR A 252 22.59 -24.55 -9.24
C THR A 252 23.65 -24.80 -10.32
N ASN A 253 24.90 -24.40 -10.07
CA ASN A 253 26.05 -24.75 -10.91
C ASN A 253 26.01 -26.25 -11.27
N PRO A 254 26.49 -26.66 -12.46
CA PRO A 254 26.60 -28.07 -12.82
C PRO A 254 27.40 -28.80 -11.73
N GLY A 255 26.74 -29.63 -10.91
CA GLY A 255 27.38 -30.38 -9.81
C GLY A 255 26.79 -30.19 -8.41
N SER A 256 26.01 -29.13 -8.14
CA SER A 256 25.31 -29.00 -6.83
C SER A 256 23.95 -29.71 -6.84
N SER A 257 23.64 -30.43 -5.76
CA SER A 257 22.35 -31.10 -5.57
C SER A 257 21.20 -30.11 -5.70
N LYS A 258 20.20 -30.41 -6.54
CA LYS A 258 18.98 -29.58 -6.67
C LYS A 258 18.28 -29.46 -5.32
N LYS A 259 18.37 -28.30 -4.69
CA LYS A 259 17.70 -28.00 -3.43
C LYS A 259 16.23 -27.67 -3.70
N SER A 260 15.30 -28.47 -3.16
CA SER A 260 13.88 -28.19 -3.34
C SER A 260 13.46 -26.89 -2.66
N TRP A 261 12.57 -26.11 -3.26
CA TRP A 261 12.02 -24.86 -2.71
C TRP A 261 11.42 -25.07 -1.33
N ARG A 262 10.83 -26.25 -1.07
CA ARG A 262 10.24 -26.60 0.22
C ARG A 262 11.26 -26.61 1.36
N SER A 263 12.52 -26.94 1.06
CA SER A 263 13.59 -26.98 2.07
C SER A 263 13.98 -25.62 2.63
N TYR A 264 13.59 -24.52 1.97
CA TYR A 264 13.80 -23.16 2.48
C TYR A 264 12.82 -22.80 3.61
N PHE A 265 11.78 -23.61 3.83
CA PHE A 265 10.72 -23.35 4.82
C PHE A 265 10.69 -24.48 5.85
N ASP A 266 10.45 -24.14 7.10
CA ASP A 266 10.19 -25.08 8.20
C ASP A 266 8.69 -25.43 8.28
N LEU A 267 7.83 -24.53 7.81
CA LEU A 267 6.39 -24.74 7.66
C LEU A 267 5.88 -24.07 6.38
N ILE A 268 5.03 -24.76 5.64
CA ILE A 268 4.37 -24.24 4.44
C ILE A 268 2.87 -24.37 4.65
N ASN A 269 2.15 -23.25 4.58
CA ASN A 269 0.70 -23.21 4.70
C ASN A 269 0.09 -22.46 3.51
N VAL A 270 -0.74 -23.16 2.74
CA VAL A 270 -1.47 -22.63 1.58
C VAL A 270 -2.95 -22.43 1.93
N ASP A 271 -3.73 -21.82 1.04
CA ASP A 271 -5.18 -21.59 1.22
C ASP A 271 -5.54 -20.94 2.57
N THR A 272 -4.69 -20.04 3.08
CA THR A 272 -4.84 -19.49 4.45
C THR A 272 -6.11 -18.64 4.63
N ARG A 273 -6.68 -18.10 3.55
CA ARG A 273 -7.87 -17.22 3.55
C ARG A 273 -7.71 -16.00 4.46
N LYS A 274 -6.54 -15.38 4.47
CA LYS A 274 -6.31 -14.08 5.15
C LYS A 274 -7.35 -13.06 4.66
N PRO A 275 -7.99 -12.30 5.58
CA PRO A 275 -7.63 -12.10 6.97
C PRO A 275 -8.24 -13.09 7.99
N LEU A 276 -9.10 -14.03 7.56
CA LEU A 276 -9.75 -15.00 8.45
C LEU A 276 -8.72 -15.86 9.19
N PHE A 277 -7.58 -16.12 8.55
CA PHE A 277 -6.41 -16.79 9.12
C PHE A 277 -5.96 -16.24 10.48
N PHE A 278 -5.96 -14.91 10.65
CA PHE A 278 -5.55 -14.23 11.90
C PHE A 278 -6.66 -14.15 12.94
N ALA A 279 -7.80 -14.76 12.66
CA ALA A 279 -9.00 -14.82 13.47
C ALA A 279 -9.26 -16.27 13.91
N GLU A 280 -10.48 -16.76 13.71
CA GLU A 280 -10.86 -18.16 13.92
C GLU A 280 -10.20 -19.13 12.92
N GLY A 281 -9.73 -18.63 11.78
CA GLY A 281 -9.13 -19.44 10.73
C GLY A 281 -10.12 -20.41 10.07
N THR A 282 -9.58 -21.50 9.54
CA THR A 282 -10.34 -22.60 8.96
C THR A 282 -9.80 -23.93 9.47
N VAL A 283 -10.46 -25.03 9.10
CA VAL A 283 -9.98 -26.36 9.48
C VAL A 283 -8.62 -26.63 8.83
N LEU A 284 -7.64 -27.08 9.62
CA LEU A 284 -6.32 -27.45 9.13
C LEU A 284 -6.38 -28.77 8.35
N ARG A 285 -5.88 -28.75 7.12
CA ARG A 285 -5.74 -29.91 6.23
C ARG A 285 -4.27 -30.15 5.89
N GLN A 286 -3.96 -31.37 5.45
CA GLN A 286 -2.66 -31.72 4.88
C GLN A 286 -2.80 -31.82 3.36
N VAL A 287 -1.85 -31.26 2.61
CA VAL A 287 -1.79 -31.40 1.15
C VAL A 287 -1.03 -32.67 0.80
N ASP A 288 -1.59 -33.47 -0.09
CA ASP A 288 -0.85 -34.51 -0.80
C ASP A 288 -0.01 -33.84 -1.90
N THR A 289 1.30 -33.78 -1.70
CA THR A 289 2.20 -33.05 -2.60
C THR A 289 2.40 -33.72 -3.96
N ASP A 290 2.02 -35.00 -4.11
CA ASP A 290 2.14 -35.73 -5.38
C ASP A 290 0.94 -35.45 -6.29
N THR A 291 -0.24 -35.27 -5.71
CA THR A 291 -1.49 -35.00 -6.45
C THR A 291 -1.94 -33.55 -6.39
N GLY A 292 -1.41 -32.77 -5.45
CA GLY A 292 -1.83 -31.41 -5.13
C GLY A 292 -3.19 -31.30 -4.44
N LYS A 293 -3.82 -32.42 -4.09
CA LYS A 293 -5.15 -32.45 -3.46
C LYS A 293 -5.04 -32.45 -1.94
N LEU A 294 -6.11 -32.03 -1.27
CA LEU A 294 -6.20 -32.11 0.19
C LEU A 294 -6.48 -33.55 0.61
N ARG A 295 -5.72 -34.04 1.59
CA ARG A 295 -6.02 -35.30 2.28
C ARG A 295 -7.32 -35.15 3.06
N ILE A 296 -8.14 -36.20 3.06
CA ILE A 296 -9.42 -36.22 3.76
C ILE A 296 -9.17 -36.25 5.27
N GLY A 297 -9.86 -35.38 6.01
CA GLY A 297 -9.79 -35.31 7.48
C GLY A 297 -9.04 -34.08 7.99
N THR A 298 -9.16 -33.83 9.28
CA THR A 298 -8.43 -32.73 9.96
C THR A 298 -7.05 -33.25 10.35
N TYR A 299 -6.01 -32.48 10.07
CA TYR A 299 -4.67 -32.86 10.52
C TYR A 299 -4.54 -32.63 12.03
N THR A 300 -4.20 -33.69 12.76
CA THR A 300 -4.03 -33.66 14.23
C THR A 300 -2.64 -34.09 14.67
N GLY A 301 -1.69 -34.20 13.73
CA GLY A 301 -0.30 -34.58 14.02
C GLY A 301 0.56 -33.40 14.48
N GLY A 302 1.79 -33.69 14.89
CA GLY A 302 2.83 -32.66 15.14
C GLY A 302 3.43 -32.12 13.85
N LEU A 303 4.35 -31.15 13.95
CA LEU A 303 5.07 -30.62 12.78
C LEU A 303 5.95 -31.71 12.16
N GLN A 304 5.71 -32.03 10.89
CA GLN A 304 6.53 -32.94 10.10
C GLN A 304 7.28 -32.18 9.00
N HIS A 305 8.60 -32.38 8.91
CA HIS A 305 9.42 -31.72 7.91
C HIS A 305 8.97 -32.08 6.49
N GLY A 306 8.87 -31.08 5.61
CA GLY A 306 8.42 -31.25 4.23
C GLY A 306 6.91 -31.38 4.04
N THR A 307 6.13 -31.41 5.13
CA THR A 307 4.66 -31.40 5.05
C THR A 307 4.16 -30.02 4.66
N VAL A 308 3.15 -30.01 3.78
CA VAL A 308 2.43 -28.81 3.38
C VAL A 308 1.03 -28.85 3.99
N TYR A 309 0.65 -27.75 4.64
CA TYR A 309 -0.64 -27.56 5.26
C TYR A 309 -1.54 -26.66 4.39
N SER A 310 -2.84 -26.79 4.57
CA SER A 310 -3.84 -25.94 3.91
C SER A 310 -4.85 -25.45 4.95
N GLY A 311 -5.19 -24.16 4.89
CA GLY A 311 -6.12 -23.52 5.81
C GLY A 311 -5.52 -23.25 7.20
N GLY A 312 -6.21 -23.71 8.25
CA GLY A 312 -5.78 -23.48 9.63
C GLY A 312 -5.94 -22.02 10.10
N SER A 313 -5.21 -21.68 11.16
CA SER A 313 -5.16 -20.33 11.74
C SER A 313 -3.73 -19.93 12.10
N SER A 314 -3.51 -18.66 12.41
CA SER A 314 -2.22 -18.16 12.90
C SER A 314 -1.80 -18.83 14.21
N ASP A 315 -2.76 -19.21 15.06
CA ASP A 315 -2.48 -19.86 16.34
C ASP A 315 -1.88 -21.25 16.11
N ILE A 316 -2.44 -22.01 15.16
CA ILE A 316 -1.91 -23.32 14.76
C ILE A 316 -0.47 -23.19 14.23
N VAL A 317 -0.15 -22.14 13.47
CA VAL A 317 1.21 -21.92 12.99
C VAL A 317 2.16 -21.60 14.15
N CYS A 318 1.73 -20.78 15.10
CA CYS A 318 2.49 -20.50 16.32
C CYS A 318 2.75 -21.78 17.13
N ASP A 319 1.74 -22.63 17.29
CA ASP A 319 1.84 -23.89 18.04
C ASP A 319 2.76 -24.90 17.34
N LEU A 320 2.62 -25.08 16.03
CA LEU A 320 3.47 -26.00 15.26
C LEU A 320 4.93 -25.56 15.24
N LEU A 321 5.18 -24.25 15.20
CA LEU A 321 6.53 -23.69 15.20
C LEU A 321 7.08 -23.40 16.60
N ASP A 322 6.29 -23.58 17.66
CA ASP A 322 6.64 -23.24 19.04
C ASP A 322 7.20 -21.80 19.18
N VAL A 323 6.43 -20.82 18.70
CA VAL A 323 6.81 -19.39 18.69
C VAL A 323 5.66 -18.51 19.16
N LYS A 324 5.98 -17.38 19.78
CA LYS A 324 4.98 -16.38 20.20
C LYS A 324 4.93 -15.24 19.20
N GLY A 325 3.80 -14.53 19.15
CA GLY A 325 3.59 -13.49 18.15
C GLY A 325 4.68 -12.41 18.08
N LYS A 326 5.25 -11.97 19.22
CA LYS A 326 6.33 -10.95 19.23
C LYS A 326 7.66 -11.44 18.64
N ASP A 327 7.85 -12.76 18.55
CA ASP A 327 9.04 -13.39 18.01
C ASP A 327 8.94 -13.58 16.49
N ILE A 328 7.78 -13.26 15.91
CA ILE A 328 7.48 -13.42 14.48
C ILE A 328 7.59 -12.06 13.78
N LEU A 329 8.39 -11.99 12.72
CA LEU A 329 8.33 -10.94 11.71
C LEU A 329 7.58 -11.47 10.49
N TYR A 330 6.36 -10.99 10.27
CA TYR A 330 5.56 -11.35 9.10
C TYR A 330 5.69 -10.31 7.99
N VAL A 331 6.04 -10.80 6.81
CA VAL A 331 6.33 -10.04 5.60
C VAL A 331 5.20 -10.26 4.60
N GLY A 332 4.53 -9.18 4.18
CA GLY A 332 3.41 -9.23 3.24
C GLY A 332 3.18 -7.89 2.54
N ASP A 333 2.38 -7.87 1.48
CA ASP A 333 2.04 -6.65 0.71
C ASP A 333 0.64 -6.12 1.05
N HIS A 334 -0.25 -6.98 1.57
CA HIS A 334 -1.63 -6.61 1.84
C HIS A 334 -1.73 -5.87 3.19
N ILE A 335 -1.79 -4.54 3.12
CA ILE A 335 -1.85 -3.66 4.31
C ILE A 335 -2.94 -4.05 5.32
N PHE A 336 -4.11 -4.50 4.84
CA PHE A 336 -5.19 -4.95 5.70
C PHE A 336 -5.06 -6.44 6.06
N GLY A 337 -4.98 -7.30 5.05
CA GLY A 337 -4.99 -8.76 5.19
C GLY A 337 -3.82 -9.31 5.98
N ASP A 338 -2.60 -8.84 5.69
CA ASP A 338 -1.36 -9.34 6.27
C ASP A 338 -0.92 -8.50 7.46
N ILE A 339 -0.90 -7.18 7.31
CA ILE A 339 -0.21 -6.29 8.26
C ILE A 339 -1.13 -5.86 9.40
N LEU A 340 -2.27 -5.23 9.11
CA LEU A 340 -3.17 -4.71 10.15
C LEU A 340 -3.71 -5.85 11.03
N LYS A 341 -4.13 -6.96 10.42
CA LYS A 341 -4.77 -8.07 11.13
C LYS A 341 -3.79 -8.88 11.97
N SER A 342 -2.61 -9.22 11.45
CA SER A 342 -1.56 -9.86 12.25
C SER A 342 -1.11 -8.98 13.42
N LYS A 343 -0.95 -7.67 13.19
CA LYS A 343 -0.56 -6.72 14.23
C LYS A 343 -1.61 -6.60 15.34
N LYS A 344 -2.88 -6.39 14.98
CA LYS A 344 -3.95 -6.14 15.95
C LYS A 344 -4.41 -7.38 16.69
N ARG A 345 -4.49 -8.52 16.01
CA ARG A 345 -5.04 -9.75 16.60
C ARG A 345 -3.97 -10.59 17.29
N GLN A 346 -2.78 -10.65 16.70
CA GLN A 346 -1.74 -11.58 17.14
C GLN A 346 -0.50 -10.88 17.71
N GLY A 347 -0.40 -9.55 17.60
CA GLY A 347 0.74 -8.79 18.10
C GLY A 347 2.05 -9.06 17.35
N TRP A 348 1.95 -9.57 16.12
CA TRP A 348 3.12 -9.89 15.28
C TRP A 348 3.92 -8.62 14.94
N LYS A 349 5.23 -8.79 14.76
CA LYS A 349 6.04 -7.75 14.10
C LYS A 349 5.77 -7.79 12.60
N THR A 350 5.74 -6.63 11.97
CA THR A 350 5.25 -6.52 10.59
C THR A 350 6.24 -5.82 9.67
N PHE A 351 6.45 -6.42 8.50
CA PHE A 351 7.19 -5.82 7.38
C PHE A 351 6.25 -5.71 6.19
N LEU A 352 5.96 -4.49 5.75
CA LEU A 352 5.13 -4.26 4.56
C LEU A 352 6.00 -4.12 3.31
N VAL A 353 5.75 -4.97 2.32
CA VAL A 353 6.31 -4.82 0.96
C VAL A 353 5.42 -3.86 0.17
N VAL A 354 6.01 -2.82 -0.40
CA VAL A 354 5.33 -1.80 -1.20
C VAL A 354 6.08 -1.66 -2.53
N PRO A 355 5.79 -2.51 -3.53
CA PRO A 355 6.56 -2.52 -4.79
C PRO A 355 6.62 -1.15 -5.49
N GLU A 356 5.54 -0.37 -5.40
CA GLU A 356 5.47 0.98 -6.00
C GLU A 356 6.45 1.97 -5.37
N LEU A 357 6.94 1.68 -4.16
CA LEU A 357 7.85 2.54 -3.42
C LEU A 357 9.15 2.81 -4.19
N ALA A 358 9.62 1.85 -5.01
CA ALA A 358 10.81 2.04 -5.83
C ALA A 358 10.66 3.25 -6.78
N LYS A 359 9.54 3.30 -7.51
CA LYS A 359 9.19 4.42 -8.41
C LYS A 359 8.86 5.69 -7.63
N GLU A 360 8.10 5.58 -6.54
CA GLU A 360 7.75 6.72 -5.68
C GLU A 360 8.99 7.42 -5.12
N LEU A 361 10.00 6.67 -4.66
CA LEU A 361 11.24 7.23 -4.10
C LEU A 361 12.10 7.91 -5.17
N GLN A 362 12.18 7.32 -6.36
CA GLN A 362 12.88 7.93 -7.49
C GLN A 362 12.25 9.29 -7.84
N LEU A 363 10.93 9.32 -8.05
CA LEU A 363 10.19 10.55 -8.35
C LEU A 363 10.27 11.57 -7.22
N TRP A 364 10.24 11.11 -5.97
CA TRP A 364 10.42 11.97 -4.81
C TRP A 364 11.77 12.67 -4.82
N GLU A 365 12.86 11.96 -5.09
CA GLU A 365 14.21 12.55 -5.13
C GLU A 365 14.35 13.58 -6.27
N GLU A 366 13.76 13.28 -7.44
CA GLU A 366 13.73 14.18 -8.60
C GLU A 366 12.88 15.45 -8.36
N LYS A 367 11.80 15.34 -7.57
CA LYS A 367 10.80 16.40 -7.40
C LYS A 367 10.78 17.04 -6.00
N LYS A 368 11.70 16.68 -5.10
CA LYS A 368 11.75 17.19 -3.72
C LYS A 368 11.76 18.73 -3.63
N ASN A 369 12.39 19.40 -4.59
CA ASN A 369 12.45 20.87 -4.64
C ASN A 369 11.05 21.48 -4.82
N ILE A 370 10.22 20.90 -5.68
CA ILE A 370 8.83 21.33 -5.89
C ILE A 370 8.03 21.15 -4.59
N PHE A 371 8.26 20.04 -3.87
CA PHE A 371 7.61 19.83 -2.58
C PHE A 371 8.06 20.83 -1.50
N GLU A 372 9.34 21.20 -1.47
CA GLU A 372 9.84 22.25 -0.57
C GLU A 372 9.26 23.62 -0.90
N GLU A 373 9.11 23.94 -2.18
CA GLU A 373 8.43 25.16 -2.64
C GLU A 373 6.95 25.15 -2.24
N MET A 374 6.24 24.02 -2.42
CA MET A 374 4.86 23.86 -1.97
C MET A 374 4.71 24.11 -0.46
N LYS A 375 5.61 23.56 0.36
CA LYS A 375 5.62 23.82 1.83
C LYS A 375 5.81 25.28 2.18
N ARG A 376 6.54 26.04 1.36
CA ARG A 376 6.76 27.48 1.57
C ARG A 376 5.60 28.32 1.07
N LEU A 377 4.86 27.82 0.09
CA LEU A 377 3.94 28.64 -0.67
C LEU A 377 2.46 28.36 -0.42
N ASP A 378 2.02 27.23 0.16
CA ASP A 378 0.65 26.81 0.58
C ASP A 378 -0.58 27.20 -0.30
N VAL A 379 -0.40 27.93 -1.39
CA VAL A 379 -1.40 28.76 -2.09
C VAL A 379 -1.38 28.53 -3.60
N PHE A 380 -0.29 28.03 -4.18
CA PHE A 380 -0.24 27.76 -5.62
C PHE A 380 -0.73 26.34 -5.95
N LEU A 381 -2.03 26.22 -6.24
CA LEU A 381 -2.69 25.00 -6.73
C LEU A 381 -2.00 24.36 -7.95
N ALA A 382 -1.36 25.16 -8.82
CA ALA A 382 -0.71 24.66 -10.04
C ALA A 382 0.47 23.71 -9.76
N GLU A 383 1.32 24.03 -8.78
CA GLU A 383 2.45 23.17 -8.39
C GLU A 383 1.96 21.89 -7.69
N TYR A 384 0.84 21.97 -6.95
CA TYR A 384 0.17 20.80 -6.38
C TYR A 384 -0.25 19.80 -7.45
N TYR A 385 -0.95 20.26 -8.49
CA TYR A 385 -1.39 19.41 -9.60
C TYR A 385 -0.19 18.83 -10.36
N LYS A 386 0.85 19.64 -10.62
CA LYS A 386 2.04 19.21 -11.34
C LYS A 386 2.80 18.10 -10.60
N MET A 387 2.91 18.20 -9.27
CA MET A 387 3.53 17.16 -8.45
C MET A 387 2.72 15.88 -8.48
N ASP A 388 1.41 15.93 -8.20
CA ASP A 388 0.57 14.73 -8.16
C ASP A 388 0.56 14.01 -9.53
N MET A 389 0.44 14.74 -10.64
CA MET A 389 0.42 14.16 -11.99
C MET A 389 1.72 13.44 -12.38
N SER A 390 2.85 13.72 -11.71
CA SER A 390 4.11 13.01 -11.98
C SER A 390 4.09 11.53 -11.55
N TYR A 391 3.19 11.17 -10.63
CA TYR A 391 3.03 9.79 -10.15
C TYR A 391 1.99 9.01 -10.97
N GLY A 392 1.09 9.70 -11.66
CA GLY A 392 -0.06 9.16 -12.38
C GLY A 392 -1.28 10.07 -12.23
N GLN A 393 -2.38 9.76 -12.93
CA GLN A 393 -3.59 10.59 -12.91
C GLN A 393 -4.24 10.64 -11.52
N MET A 394 -4.16 9.54 -10.75
CA MET A 394 -4.62 9.47 -9.36
C MET A 394 -3.55 9.86 -8.33
N GLY A 395 -2.38 10.31 -8.78
CA GLY A 395 -1.27 10.80 -7.95
C GLY A 395 -0.58 9.75 -7.09
N SER A 396 0.27 10.21 -6.16
CA SER A 396 1.09 9.35 -5.29
C SER A 396 0.25 8.42 -4.40
N LEU A 397 0.70 7.20 -4.17
CA LEU A 397 0.14 6.26 -3.19
C LEU A 397 0.10 6.87 -1.77
N LEU A 398 1.09 7.69 -1.44
CA LEU A 398 1.32 8.16 -0.08
C LEU A 398 0.67 9.50 0.24
N ARG A 399 0.38 10.31 -0.77
CA ARG A 399 -0.12 11.68 -0.56
C ARG A 399 -0.90 12.24 -1.75
N SER A 400 -1.57 13.35 -1.50
CA SER A 400 -1.98 14.33 -2.49
C SER A 400 -1.47 15.69 -1.99
N GLY A 401 -0.47 16.24 -2.68
CA GLY A 401 0.36 17.36 -2.21
C GLY A 401 0.81 17.23 -0.75
N SER A 402 0.31 18.10 0.14
CA SER A 402 0.69 18.11 1.57
C SER A 402 -0.12 17.14 2.44
N ARG A 403 -1.19 16.55 1.92
CA ARG A 403 -2.12 15.70 2.68
C ARG A 403 -1.81 14.22 2.48
N GLN A 404 -1.68 13.48 3.57
CA GLN A 404 -1.43 12.03 3.53
C GLN A 404 -2.70 11.25 3.17
N THR A 405 -2.52 10.17 2.41
CA THR A 405 -3.60 9.23 2.09
C THR A 405 -3.94 8.34 3.28
N LEU A 406 -5.11 7.69 3.21
CA LEU A 406 -5.48 6.62 4.13
C LEU A 406 -4.42 5.51 4.14
N PHE A 407 -3.92 5.11 2.97
CA PHE A 407 -2.87 4.08 2.84
C PHE A 407 -1.60 4.46 3.59
N ALA A 408 -1.08 5.69 3.42
CA ALA A 408 0.11 6.16 4.12
C ALA A 408 -0.06 6.11 5.65
N SER A 409 -1.23 6.53 6.14
CA SER A 409 -1.52 6.49 7.58
C SER A 409 -1.60 5.07 8.13
N GLN A 410 -2.20 4.13 7.38
CA GLN A 410 -2.23 2.72 7.74
C GLN A 410 -0.83 2.11 7.74
N LEU A 411 0.00 2.43 6.74
CA LEU A 411 1.40 2.02 6.66
C LEU A 411 2.16 2.46 7.92
N VAL A 412 2.12 3.76 8.25
CA VAL A 412 2.80 4.30 9.45
C VAL A 412 2.26 3.66 10.72
N ARG A 413 0.94 3.44 10.81
CA ARG A 413 0.29 2.93 12.02
C ARG A 413 0.48 1.43 12.25
N TYR A 414 0.56 0.61 11.20
CA TYR A 414 0.48 -0.85 11.33
C TYR A 414 1.72 -1.60 10.85
N ALA A 415 2.48 -1.08 9.88
CA ALA A 415 3.75 -1.69 9.45
C ALA A 415 4.88 -1.22 10.37
N ASP A 416 5.56 -2.13 11.08
CA ASP A 416 6.73 -1.76 11.88
C ASP A 416 7.90 -1.36 10.99
N LEU A 417 8.14 -2.16 9.94
CA LEU A 417 9.09 -1.95 8.87
C LEU A 417 8.37 -1.91 7.53
N TYR A 418 8.94 -1.22 6.54
CA TYR A 418 8.47 -1.30 5.16
C TYR A 418 9.60 -1.06 4.16
N SER A 419 9.45 -1.61 2.95
CA SER A 419 10.40 -1.41 1.86
C SER A 419 9.77 -1.74 0.51
N SER A 420 10.48 -1.46 -0.59
CA SER A 420 10.07 -1.83 -1.95
C SER A 420 10.11 -3.34 -2.17
N THR A 421 11.03 -4.05 -1.51
CA THR A 421 11.19 -5.50 -1.56
C THR A 421 11.66 -6.05 -0.21
N CYS A 422 11.28 -7.29 0.11
CA CYS A 422 11.78 -7.97 1.30
C CYS A 422 13.28 -8.31 1.20
N VAL A 423 13.83 -8.36 -0.01
CA VAL A 423 15.26 -8.61 -0.29
C VAL A 423 16.17 -7.58 0.37
N ASN A 424 15.67 -6.37 0.63
CA ASN A 424 16.45 -5.32 1.28
C ASN A 424 16.88 -5.67 2.72
N LEU A 425 16.27 -6.67 3.35
CA LEU A 425 16.73 -7.22 4.62
C LEU A 425 18.16 -7.80 4.54
N LEU A 426 18.61 -8.27 3.37
CA LEU A 426 19.98 -8.77 3.15
C LEU A 426 21.07 -7.73 3.44
N HIS A 427 20.74 -6.44 3.38
CA HIS A 427 21.69 -5.36 3.59
C HIS A 427 21.90 -5.01 5.08
N TYR A 428 21.30 -5.78 5.98
CA TYR A 428 21.34 -5.58 7.42
C TYR A 428 21.75 -6.87 8.13
N PRO A 429 22.65 -6.81 9.13
CA PRO A 429 23.00 -7.99 9.91
C PRO A 429 21.83 -8.43 10.81
N PHE A 430 21.77 -9.71 11.18
CA PHE A 430 20.68 -10.25 12.00
C PHE A 430 20.65 -9.73 13.45
N ASN A 431 21.70 -9.06 13.92
CA ASN A 431 21.71 -8.34 15.20
C ASN A 431 21.36 -6.85 15.06
N TYR A 432 20.89 -6.41 13.90
CA TYR A 432 20.56 -5.01 13.65
C TYR A 432 19.35 -4.54 14.47
N LEU A 433 19.46 -3.32 14.99
CA LEU A 433 18.36 -2.61 15.64
C LEU A 433 17.82 -1.53 14.70
N PHE A 434 16.63 -1.76 14.15
CA PHE A 434 15.88 -0.72 13.47
C PHE A 434 15.29 0.24 14.51
N MET A 435 15.63 1.53 14.40
CA MET A 435 15.17 2.57 15.32
C MET A 435 14.31 3.61 14.61
N ALA A 436 13.15 3.88 15.19
CA ALA A 436 12.31 5.02 14.86
C ALA A 436 12.50 6.12 15.93
N PRO A 437 12.46 7.41 15.55
CA PRO A 437 12.45 8.50 16.51
C PRO A 437 11.25 8.39 17.47
N PRO A 438 11.42 8.70 18.77
CA PRO A 438 10.30 8.71 19.71
C PRO A 438 9.29 9.79 19.32
N VAL A 439 8.00 9.44 19.34
CA VAL A 439 6.91 10.38 19.06
C VAL A 439 6.60 11.17 20.32
N LEU A 440 6.86 12.47 20.30
CA LEU A 440 6.54 13.37 21.41
C LEU A 440 5.15 14.00 21.19
N VAL A 441 4.23 13.77 22.12
CA VAL A 441 2.99 14.56 22.21
C VAL A 441 3.39 15.94 22.72
N ARG A 442 3.24 16.98 21.91
CA ARG A 442 3.47 18.36 22.37
C ARG A 442 2.38 18.70 23.40
N PRO A 443 2.72 18.98 24.67
CA PRO A 443 1.71 19.17 25.70
C PRO A 443 1.05 20.56 25.69
N PHE A 444 1.55 21.55 24.93
CA PHE A 444 1.02 22.93 24.95
C PHE A 444 1.16 23.64 23.59
N PRO A 445 0.29 24.63 23.28
CA PRO A 445 0.44 25.48 22.09
C PRO A 445 1.67 26.37 22.28
N SER A 446 2.75 26.04 21.58
CA SER A 446 3.89 26.94 21.47
C SER A 446 3.48 28.16 20.64
N HIS A 447 3.25 29.29 21.31
CA HIS A 447 3.26 30.60 20.64
C HIS A 447 4.59 30.73 19.89
N VAL A 448 4.49 30.82 18.57
CA VAL A 448 5.62 30.93 17.66
C VAL A 448 6.14 32.36 17.72
N HIS A 449 7.36 32.52 18.24
CA HIS A 449 8.29 33.51 17.70
C HIS A 449 9.71 32.97 17.82
N GLU A 450 10.19 32.30 16.77
CA GLU A 450 11.62 32.31 16.44
C GLU A 450 11.77 32.58 14.95
N ASN A 451 11.94 33.86 14.63
CA ASN A 451 12.66 34.28 13.44
C ASN A 451 14.11 33.80 13.57
N LYS A 452 14.54 32.83 12.76
CA LYS A 452 15.97 32.65 12.47
C LYS A 452 16.31 33.26 11.12
N ILE A 453 16.79 34.51 11.21
CA ILE A 453 17.50 35.22 10.16
C ILE A 453 18.74 34.41 9.76
N ARG A 454 18.94 34.28 8.45
CA ARG A 454 20.14 33.70 7.81
C ARG A 454 21.37 34.53 8.21
N GLN A 455 22.38 33.89 8.81
CA GLN A 455 23.73 34.42 8.81
C GLN A 455 24.33 34.24 7.41
N VAL A 456 24.44 35.33 6.66
CA VAL A 456 25.40 35.46 5.56
C VAL A 456 26.57 36.26 6.13
N ASN A 457 27.73 35.62 6.22
CA ASN A 457 28.99 36.33 6.46
C ASN A 457 29.34 37.11 5.19
N LEU A 458 29.41 38.45 5.29
CA LEU A 458 30.32 39.24 4.47
C LEU A 458 30.74 40.50 5.24
N GLY A 459 31.99 40.49 5.69
CA GLY A 459 32.87 41.64 5.55
C GLY A 459 32.86 42.74 6.62
N ILE A 460 33.96 42.74 7.39
CA ILE A 460 34.90 43.88 7.43
C ILE A 460 34.54 45.09 8.34
N PHE A 461 35.36 45.18 9.40
CA PHE A 461 35.99 46.37 10.02
C PHE A 461 35.33 47.20 11.16
N ILE A 462 36.12 47.23 12.26
CA ILE A 462 36.53 48.36 13.13
C ILE A 462 35.70 48.66 14.41
N ASN A 463 36.41 48.49 15.55
CA ASN A 463 36.44 49.27 16.80
C ASN A 463 35.30 50.28 17.03
N ASN A 464 34.67 50.38 18.21
CA ASN A 464 35.28 50.73 19.50
C ASN A 464 34.17 50.67 20.61
N PRO A 465 34.51 50.71 21.91
CA PRO A 465 33.66 50.35 23.03
C PRO A 465 32.93 51.55 23.67
N ARG A 466 32.05 51.22 24.64
CA ARG A 466 31.46 52.03 25.73
C ARG A 466 29.97 52.36 25.56
N GLY A 467 29.22 52.16 26.65
CA GLY A 467 28.17 53.10 27.05
C GLY A 467 26.76 52.55 27.26
N HIS A 468 26.48 52.13 28.50
CA HIS A 468 25.28 52.36 29.31
C HIS A 468 23.83 52.25 28.76
N CYS A 469 23.04 51.52 29.58
CA CYS A 469 21.58 51.53 29.71
C CYS A 469 20.92 52.92 29.67
N SER A 470 19.71 53.00 29.11
CA SER A 470 18.57 53.66 29.76
C SER A 470 17.24 53.13 29.25
N CYS A 471 16.34 52.84 30.19
CA CYS A 471 14.93 52.52 30.00
C CYS A 471 14.13 53.82 29.74
N GLY A 472 13.14 53.79 28.85
CA GLY A 472 12.18 54.89 28.72
C GLY A 472 11.23 54.72 27.54
N PHE A 473 9.93 54.88 27.82
CA PHE A 473 8.77 55.01 26.91
C PHE A 473 7.84 53.80 26.76
N PHE A 474 7.11 53.52 27.86
CA PHE A 474 5.72 53.08 27.81
C PHE A 474 4.82 54.33 27.73
N ARG A 475 4.10 54.52 26.62
CA ARG A 475 2.76 55.15 26.46
C ARG A 475 2.62 55.71 25.04
N CYS A 476 2.14 54.88 24.10
CA CYS A 476 1.11 55.27 23.14
C CYS A 476 0.62 54.01 22.40
N LEU A 477 -0.65 53.99 22.02
CA LEU A 477 -1.34 52.96 21.23
C LEU A 477 -1.83 51.69 21.95
N MET A 478 -2.71 51.91 22.93
CA MET A 478 -3.86 51.03 23.18
C MET A 478 -5.12 51.88 23.01
N SER A 479 -5.60 52.01 21.76
CA SER A 479 -6.97 52.43 21.41
C SER A 479 -7.04 52.65 19.88
N GLN A 480 -7.21 51.58 19.11
CA GLN A 480 -7.87 51.56 17.79
C GLN A 480 -7.72 50.16 17.17
N HIS A 481 -8.67 49.27 17.46
CA HIS A 481 -9.26 48.33 16.48
C HIS A 481 -10.25 47.40 17.19
N LEU A 482 -11.32 48.00 17.71
CA LEU A 482 -12.49 47.29 18.22
C LEU A 482 -13.75 48.05 17.76
N THR A 483 -13.85 48.28 16.45
CA THR A 483 -15.07 48.72 15.77
C THR A 483 -14.93 48.54 14.26
N LEU A 484 -15.15 47.32 13.78
CA LEU A 484 -15.44 47.05 12.36
C LEU A 484 -16.06 45.64 12.21
N LEU A 485 -17.12 45.40 12.98
CA LEU A 485 -18.04 44.27 12.84
C LEU A 485 -19.42 44.71 13.35
N HIS A 486 -20.01 45.70 12.67
CA HIS A 486 -21.46 45.92 12.62
C HIS A 486 -21.73 47.18 11.78
N GLN A 487 -21.91 47.01 10.45
CA GLN A 487 -22.75 47.85 9.58
C GLN A 487 -22.52 47.49 8.11
N THR A 488 -23.08 46.37 7.68
CA THR A 488 -23.47 46.16 6.27
C THR A 488 -24.71 45.27 6.26
N SER A 489 -25.82 45.84 6.72
CA SER A 489 -27.18 45.37 6.43
C SER A 489 -28.13 46.53 6.66
N GLN A 490 -29.03 46.73 5.69
CA GLN A 490 -30.12 47.71 5.62
C GLN A 490 -29.80 49.05 4.93
N THR A 491 -29.89 49.05 3.60
CA THR A 491 -30.59 50.11 2.87
C THR A 491 -31.26 49.51 1.62
N ILE A 492 -32.42 48.88 1.81
CA ILE A 492 -33.44 48.68 0.77
C ILE A 492 -34.77 48.99 1.47
N LEU A 493 -35.35 50.15 1.17
CA LEU A 493 -36.79 50.47 1.08
C LEU A 493 -36.99 51.98 1.23
N SER A 494 -37.04 52.65 0.07
CA SER A 494 -37.91 53.81 -0.21
C SER A 494 -38.16 53.83 -1.70
#